data_AF-A0A820J0W5-F1
#
_entry.id   AF-A0A820J0W5-F1
#
_cell.length_a   1.000
_cell.length_b   1.000
_cell.length_c   1.000
_cell.angle_alpha   90.00
_cell.angle_beta   90.00
_cell.angle_gamma   90.00
#
_symmetry.space_group_name_H-M   'P 1'
#
loop_
_entity.id
_entity.type
_entity.pdbx_description
1 polymer ?
#
loop_
_entity_poly.entity_id
_entity_poly.type
_entity_poly.pdbx_seq_one_letter_code
_entity_poly.pdbx_strand_id
1 'polypeptide(L)'
;MVFSKFDSLPPELVVEISDYLDACDLYYAFYGLNQHITTILDQQCYRLHINLIHISKIKFDLYCNQILPYIGAHVISLTLNGDNSSTPGQLRHFLTRFNPLAKYFVKLESIKLLHFTKSDVADLVTHLSGLIHLKYLSIGDYKRLMPLTINTDDLFDETVSLPISLRCLA
;
A
#
# COMPACT_ATOMS: atom_id res chain seq x y z
N MET A 1 -35.46 -9.47 -2.36
CA MET A 1 -34.20 -9.19 -1.62
C MET A 1 -34.17 -10.13 -0.43
N VAL A 2 -33.07 -10.86 -0.24
CA VAL A 2 -32.87 -11.66 0.97
C VAL A 2 -32.26 -10.73 2.02
N PHE A 3 -33.00 -10.45 3.08
CA PHE A 3 -32.49 -9.71 4.23
C PHE A 3 -31.54 -10.59 5.02
N SER A 4 -30.30 -10.15 5.17
CA SER A 4 -29.29 -10.79 6.00
C SER A 4 -29.44 -10.31 7.44
N LYS A 5 -29.10 -11.16 8.42
CA LYS A 5 -28.98 -10.70 9.82
C LYS A 5 -27.94 -9.59 9.98
N PHE A 6 -26.96 -9.53 9.07
CA PHE A 6 -25.97 -8.44 9.03
C PHE A 6 -26.59 -7.08 8.72
N ASP A 7 -27.73 -7.01 8.02
CA ASP A 7 -28.41 -5.73 7.75
C ASP A 7 -28.99 -5.10 9.02
N SER A 8 -29.20 -5.90 10.07
CA SER A 8 -29.60 -5.42 11.40
C SER A 8 -28.44 -5.15 12.35
N LEU A 9 -27.20 -5.37 11.90
CA LEU A 9 -26.02 -5.13 12.73
C LEU A 9 -25.78 -3.61 12.85
N PRO A 10 -25.77 -3.06 14.07
CA PRO A 10 -25.45 -1.65 14.29
C PRO A 10 -24.04 -1.32 13.80
N PRO A 11 -23.83 -0.21 13.06
CA PRO A 11 -22.50 0.20 12.61
C PRO A 11 -21.49 0.32 13.74
N GLU A 12 -21.94 0.69 14.94
CA GLU A 12 -21.14 0.84 16.14
C GLU A 12 -20.43 -0.46 16.53
N LEU A 13 -21.04 -1.64 16.29
CA LEU A 13 -20.38 -2.92 16.57
C LEU A 13 -19.27 -3.22 15.56
N VAL A 14 -19.43 -2.81 14.29
CA VAL A 14 -18.37 -2.98 13.28
C VAL A 14 -17.19 -2.07 13.60
N VAL A 15 -17.48 -0.85 14.08
CA VAL A 15 -16.46 0.09 14.56
C VAL A 15 -15.76 -0.46 15.81
N GLU A 16 -16.50 -0.98 16.79
CA GLU A 16 -15.90 -1.62 17.97
C GLU A 16 -14.98 -2.79 17.58
N ILE A 17 -15.39 -3.64 16.62
CA ILE A 17 -14.54 -4.73 16.12
C ILE A 17 -13.27 -4.19 15.43
N SER A 18 -13.35 -3.02 14.78
CA SER A 18 -12.21 -2.40 14.13
C SER A 18 -11.12 -1.91 15.08
N ASP A 19 -11.41 -1.77 16.38
CA ASP A 19 -10.39 -1.48 17.39
C ASP A 19 -9.50 -2.71 17.68
N TYR A 20 -9.95 -3.92 17.34
CA TYR A 20 -9.22 -5.18 17.58
C TYR A 20 -8.59 -5.77 16.31
N LEU A 21 -9.05 -5.35 15.12
CA LEU A 21 -8.63 -5.91 13.84
C LEU A 21 -8.02 -4.81 12.98
N ASP A 22 -6.95 -5.14 12.26
CA ASP A 22 -6.46 -4.23 11.23
C ASP A 22 -7.43 -4.19 10.04
N ALA A 23 -7.32 -3.15 9.23
CA ALA A 23 -8.23 -2.97 8.11
C ALA A 23 -8.17 -4.14 7.11
N CYS A 24 -7.03 -4.79 6.92
CA CYS A 24 -6.95 -5.94 6.04
C CYS A 24 -7.68 -7.15 6.61
N ASP A 25 -7.58 -7.39 7.91
CA ASP A 25 -8.34 -8.44 8.60
C ASP A 25 -9.85 -8.15 8.51
N LEU A 26 -10.27 -6.89 8.67
CA LEU A 26 -11.67 -6.48 8.50
C LEU A 26 -12.17 -6.73 7.08
N TYR A 27 -11.44 -6.28 6.06
CA TYR A 27 -11.81 -6.51 4.67
C TYR A 27 -11.79 -8.00 4.33
N TYR A 28 -10.82 -8.77 4.82
CA TYR A 28 -10.81 -10.22 4.61
C TYR A 28 -12.03 -10.91 5.22
N ALA A 29 -12.40 -10.54 6.45
CA ALA A 29 -13.49 -11.19 7.17
C ALA A 29 -14.89 -10.79 6.66
N PHE A 30 -15.06 -9.53 6.23
CA PHE A 30 -16.39 -8.96 6.04
C PHE A 30 -16.66 -8.38 4.64
N TYR A 31 -15.65 -8.15 3.81
CA TYR A 31 -15.88 -7.53 2.51
C TYR A 31 -16.70 -8.41 1.58
N GLY A 32 -17.75 -7.84 0.98
CA GLY A 32 -18.64 -8.57 0.08
C GLY A 32 -19.58 -9.56 0.77
N LEU A 33 -19.50 -9.71 2.10
CA LEU A 33 -20.42 -10.56 2.87
C LEU A 33 -21.83 -9.95 2.91
N ASN A 34 -21.89 -8.62 3.05
CA ASN A 34 -23.12 -7.86 3.10
C ASN A 34 -22.88 -6.39 2.70
N GLN A 35 -23.78 -5.81 1.91
CA GLN A 35 -23.59 -4.45 1.35
C GLN A 35 -23.56 -3.36 2.42
N HIS A 36 -24.33 -3.52 3.51
CA HIS A 36 -24.32 -2.59 4.64
C HIS A 36 -22.96 -2.60 5.33
N ILE A 37 -22.38 -3.78 5.62
CA ILE A 37 -21.03 -3.87 6.19
C ILE A 37 -19.96 -3.34 5.24
N THR A 38 -20.01 -3.68 3.94
CA THR A 38 -19.08 -3.13 2.94
C THR A 38 -19.11 -1.60 2.95
N THR A 39 -20.30 -1.01 3.04
CA THR A 39 -20.45 0.45 3.09
C THR A 39 -19.83 1.05 4.35
N ILE A 40 -20.00 0.40 5.51
CA ILE A 40 -19.35 0.83 6.76
C ILE A 40 -17.83 0.75 6.62
N LEU A 41 -17.30 -0.35 6.10
CA LEU A 41 -15.87 -0.51 5.88
C LEU A 41 -15.33 0.56 4.94
N ASP A 42 -15.98 0.82 3.81
CA ASP A 42 -15.51 1.83 2.85
C ASP A 42 -15.53 3.25 3.42
N GLN A 43 -16.43 3.54 4.36
CA GLN A 43 -16.49 4.82 5.08
C GLN A 43 -15.41 4.93 6.16
N GLN A 44 -15.22 3.88 6.97
CA GLN A 44 -14.28 3.89 8.10
C GLN A 44 -12.83 3.69 7.65
N CYS A 45 -12.62 2.83 6.66
CA CYS A 45 -11.32 2.41 6.15
C CYS A 45 -10.92 3.13 4.86
N TYR A 46 -11.31 4.39 4.72
CA TYR A 46 -11.06 5.20 3.52
C TYR A 46 -9.59 5.40 3.16
N ARG A 47 -8.69 5.21 4.14
CA ARG A 47 -7.23 5.40 4.03
C ARG A 47 -6.49 4.26 4.70
N LEU A 48 -5.88 3.39 3.89
CA LEU A 48 -5.21 2.20 4.37
C LEU A 48 -3.69 2.31 4.34
N HIS A 49 -3.08 1.95 5.46
CA HIS A 49 -1.64 1.78 5.60
C HIS A 49 -1.32 0.29 5.64
N ILE A 50 -0.70 -0.22 4.58
CA ILE A 50 -0.36 -1.63 4.44
C ILE A 50 1.10 -1.81 4.80
N ASN A 51 1.36 -2.61 5.85
CA ASN A 51 2.70 -2.96 6.30
C ASN A 51 2.95 -4.45 6.10
N LEU A 52 3.82 -4.80 5.15
CA LEU A 52 4.15 -6.18 4.79
C LEU A 52 5.57 -6.57 5.21
N ILE A 53 6.20 -5.86 6.16
CA ILE A 53 7.60 -6.12 6.54
C ILE A 53 7.81 -7.55 7.06
N HIS A 54 6.92 -8.02 7.93
CA HIS A 54 7.03 -9.30 8.64
C HIS A 54 5.95 -10.31 8.23
N ILE A 55 5.34 -10.12 7.07
CA ILE A 55 4.29 -11.02 6.61
C ILE A 55 4.88 -12.38 6.21
N SER A 56 4.18 -13.47 6.54
CA SER A 56 4.53 -14.81 6.07
C SER A 56 4.13 -15.00 4.61
N LYS A 57 4.78 -15.93 3.89
CA LYS A 57 4.45 -16.19 2.47
C LYS A 57 2.97 -16.46 2.24
N ILE A 58 2.37 -17.31 3.08
CA ILE A 58 0.97 -17.71 2.95
C ILE A 58 0.05 -16.49 3.09
N LYS A 59 0.28 -15.65 4.11
CA LYS A 59 -0.50 -14.42 4.30
C LYS A 59 -0.26 -13.43 3.16
N PHE A 60 0.98 -13.27 2.71
CA PHE A 60 1.30 -12.38 1.58
C PHE A 60 0.57 -12.79 0.30
N ASP A 61 0.57 -14.08 -0.02
CA ASP A 61 -0.13 -14.60 -1.20
C ASP A 61 -1.64 -14.40 -1.08
N LEU A 62 -2.20 -14.64 0.12
CA LEU A 62 -3.61 -14.37 0.39
C LEU A 62 -3.94 -12.89 0.20
N TYR A 63 -3.12 -11.98 0.73
CA TYR A 63 -3.28 -10.54 0.56
C TYR A 63 -3.25 -10.13 -0.92
N CYS A 64 -2.23 -10.57 -1.65
CA CYS A 64 -2.04 -10.21 -3.06
C CYS A 64 -3.12 -10.79 -3.98
N ASN A 65 -3.67 -11.97 -3.64
CA ASN A 65 -4.63 -12.65 -4.50
C ASN A 65 -6.08 -12.33 -4.17
N GLN A 66 -6.41 -12.11 -2.89
CA GLN A 66 -7.79 -12.08 -2.43
C GLN A 66 -8.20 -10.78 -1.76
N ILE A 67 -7.28 -9.96 -1.24
CA ILE A 67 -7.64 -8.75 -0.48
C ILE A 67 -7.32 -7.49 -1.28
N LEU A 68 -6.04 -7.29 -1.61
CA LEU A 68 -5.54 -6.07 -2.25
C LEU A 68 -6.23 -5.72 -3.59
N PRO A 69 -6.67 -6.67 -4.44
CA PRO A 69 -7.42 -6.33 -5.64
C PRO A 69 -8.72 -5.55 -5.38
N TYR A 70 -9.31 -5.69 -4.20
CA TYR A 70 -10.57 -5.03 -3.83
C TYR A 70 -10.33 -3.74 -3.05
N ILE A 71 -9.31 -3.73 -2.19
CA ILE A 71 -9.05 -2.59 -1.30
C ILE A 71 -7.96 -1.65 -1.80
N GLY A 72 -7.27 -2.00 -2.89
CA GLY A 72 -6.10 -1.27 -3.39
C GLY A 72 -6.36 0.21 -3.61
N ALA A 73 -7.57 0.57 -4.04
CA ALA A 73 -7.97 1.96 -4.27
C ALA A 73 -8.03 2.82 -2.99
N HIS A 74 -8.04 2.20 -1.82
CA HIS A 74 -8.01 2.84 -0.51
C HIS A 74 -6.61 2.86 0.12
N VAL A 75 -5.65 2.15 -0.47
CA VAL A 75 -4.27 2.10 0.04
C VAL A 75 -3.56 3.40 -0.28
N ILE A 76 -3.11 4.08 0.78
CA ILE A 76 -2.36 5.33 0.70
C ILE A 76 -0.89 5.15 1.05
N SER A 77 -0.55 4.09 1.77
CA SER A 77 0.83 3.80 2.17
C SER A 77 1.08 2.30 2.06
N LEU A 78 2.18 1.94 1.42
CA LEU A 78 2.64 0.57 1.27
C LEU A 78 4.05 0.44 1.82
N THR A 79 4.30 -0.58 2.64
CA THR A 79 5.64 -0.91 3.12
C THR A 79 5.99 -2.36 2.78
N LEU A 80 7.13 -2.55 2.10
CA LEU A 80 7.67 -3.85 1.70
C LEU A 80 9.06 -4.05 2.32
N ASN A 81 9.49 -5.32 2.41
CA ASN A 81 10.81 -5.73 2.91
C ASN A 81 11.46 -6.74 1.96
N GLY A 82 12.64 -6.40 1.45
CA GLY A 82 13.41 -7.22 0.51
C GLY A 82 14.13 -8.39 1.15
N ASP A 83 14.43 -8.31 2.45
CA ASP A 83 15.17 -9.34 3.20
C ASP A 83 14.26 -10.16 4.14
N ASN A 84 12.96 -10.18 3.86
CA ASN A 84 12.05 -11.05 4.60
C ASN A 84 12.24 -12.51 4.16
N SER A 85 12.98 -13.27 4.94
CA SER A 85 13.21 -14.71 4.72
C SER A 85 11.93 -15.54 4.64
N SER A 86 10.84 -15.08 5.28
CA SER A 86 9.53 -15.74 5.22
C SER A 86 8.76 -15.45 3.92
N THR A 87 9.16 -14.43 3.14
CA THR A 87 8.54 -14.05 1.87
C THR A 87 9.62 -13.59 0.87
N PRO A 88 10.47 -14.51 0.38
CA PRO A 88 11.57 -14.16 -0.52
C PRO A 88 11.03 -13.60 -1.85
N GLY A 89 11.72 -12.59 -2.40
CA GLY A 89 11.33 -11.95 -3.67
C GLY A 89 10.04 -11.13 -3.58
N GLN A 90 9.69 -10.63 -2.39
CA GLN A 90 8.43 -9.95 -2.10
C GLN A 90 8.08 -8.86 -3.13
N LEU A 91 9.01 -7.95 -3.43
CA LEU A 91 8.78 -6.86 -4.39
C LEU A 91 8.46 -7.38 -5.79
N ARG A 92 9.27 -8.31 -6.31
CA ARG A 92 9.05 -8.87 -7.64
C ARG A 92 7.68 -9.54 -7.75
N HIS A 93 7.29 -10.31 -6.73
CA HIS A 93 5.97 -10.95 -6.68
C HIS A 93 4.84 -9.91 -6.64
N PHE A 94 5.01 -8.86 -5.84
CA PHE A 94 4.05 -7.76 -5.76
C PHE A 94 3.89 -7.04 -7.10
N LEU A 95 5.00 -6.63 -7.73
CA LEU A 95 4.99 -5.92 -9.01
C LEU A 95 4.43 -6.77 -10.15
N THR A 96 4.76 -8.07 -10.18
CA THR A 96 4.18 -9.00 -11.17
C THR A 96 2.66 -9.08 -11.05
N ARG A 97 2.12 -9.04 -9.83
CA ARG A 97 0.69 -9.11 -9.57
C ARG A 97 -0.04 -7.80 -9.90
N PHE A 98 0.60 -6.67 -9.62
CA PHE A 98 0.00 -5.34 -9.70
C PHE A 98 0.68 -4.47 -10.75
N ASN A 99 0.68 -4.93 -12.01
CA ASN A 99 1.18 -4.15 -13.13
C ASN A 99 0.03 -3.74 -14.09
N PRO A 100 -0.19 -2.44 -14.36
CA PRO A 100 0.48 -1.27 -13.77
C PRO A 100 -0.04 -0.97 -12.36
N LEU A 101 0.83 -0.46 -11.46
CA LEU A 101 0.47 -0.14 -10.08
C LEU A 101 -0.68 0.88 -10.00
N ALA A 102 -0.67 1.87 -10.89
CA ALA A 102 -1.66 2.92 -10.96
C ALA A 102 -3.11 2.42 -11.17
N LYS A 103 -3.30 1.21 -11.72
CA LYS A 103 -4.62 0.60 -11.86
C LYS A 103 -5.21 0.17 -10.51
N TYR A 104 -4.36 -0.31 -9.61
CA TYR A 104 -4.78 -0.92 -8.35
C TYR A 104 -4.68 0.05 -7.19
N PHE A 105 -3.66 0.90 -7.18
CA PHE A 105 -3.32 1.76 -6.04
C PHE A 105 -3.45 3.24 -6.43
N VAL A 106 -4.65 3.61 -6.90
CA VAL A 106 -4.92 4.95 -7.44
C VAL A 106 -4.65 6.09 -6.44
N LYS A 107 -4.80 5.84 -5.12
CA LYS A 107 -4.59 6.84 -4.06
C LYS A 107 -3.24 6.69 -3.36
N LEU A 108 -2.31 5.90 -3.89
CA LEU A 108 -1.05 5.63 -3.21
C LEU A 108 -0.24 6.92 -3.07
N GLU A 109 0.04 7.30 -1.83
CA GLU A 109 0.80 8.51 -1.49
C GLU A 109 2.22 8.19 -1.03
N SER A 110 2.44 7.00 -0.47
CA SER A 110 3.70 6.61 0.14
C SER A 110 4.08 5.17 -0.16
N ILE A 111 5.33 4.95 -0.55
CA ILE A 111 5.96 3.63 -0.64
C ILE A 111 7.21 3.64 0.22
N LYS A 112 7.32 2.65 1.11
CA LYS A 112 8.53 2.41 1.91
C LYS A 112 9.08 1.04 1.60
N LEU A 113 10.35 0.99 1.20
CA LEU A 113 11.10 -0.19 0.85
C LEU A 113 12.17 -0.40 1.91
N LEU A 114 12.18 -1.53 2.62
CA LEU A 114 13.26 -1.90 3.55
C LEU A 114 14.14 -2.97 2.93
N HIS A 115 15.47 -2.87 3.12
CA HIS A 115 16.44 -3.88 2.70
C HIS A 115 16.31 -4.30 1.22
N PHE A 116 16.21 -3.31 0.32
CA PHE A 116 16.19 -3.53 -1.13
C PHE A 116 17.48 -3.05 -1.78
N THR A 117 17.88 -3.73 -2.86
CA THR A 117 19.05 -3.36 -3.65
C THR A 117 18.75 -2.21 -4.61
N LYS A 118 19.79 -1.56 -5.16
CA LYS A 118 19.64 -0.55 -6.21
C LYS A 118 18.91 -1.10 -7.44
N SER A 119 19.15 -2.36 -7.81
CA SER A 119 18.45 -3.02 -8.92
C SER A 119 16.96 -3.21 -8.64
N ASP A 120 16.57 -3.57 -7.42
CA ASP A 120 15.16 -3.72 -7.05
C ASP A 120 14.40 -2.39 -7.14
N VAL A 121 15.06 -1.32 -6.71
CA VAL A 121 14.50 0.03 -6.81
C VAL A 121 14.37 0.45 -8.27
N ALA A 122 15.38 0.23 -9.09
CA ALA A 122 15.32 0.54 -10.52
C ALA A 122 14.13 -0.16 -11.21
N ASP A 123 13.88 -1.43 -10.85
CA ASP A 123 12.71 -2.17 -11.32
C ASP A 123 11.40 -1.54 -10.84
N LEU A 124 11.27 -1.20 -9.54
CA LEU A 124 10.10 -0.50 -9.00
C LEU A 124 9.81 0.79 -9.78
N VAL A 125 10.83 1.61 -10.06
CA VAL A 125 10.69 2.91 -10.70
C VAL A 125 9.96 2.80 -12.05
N THR A 126 10.19 1.74 -12.81
CA THR A 126 9.49 1.51 -14.08
C THR A 126 7.97 1.33 -13.90
N HIS A 127 7.54 0.89 -12.72
CA HIS A 127 6.13 0.65 -12.36
C HIS A 127 5.45 1.83 -11.67
N LEU A 128 6.20 2.88 -11.29
CA LEU A 128 5.65 4.05 -10.59
C LEU A 128 4.94 5.04 -11.53
N SER A 129 5.06 4.82 -12.84
CA SER A 129 4.35 5.62 -13.84
C SER A 129 2.83 5.59 -13.60
N GLY A 130 2.20 6.77 -13.59
CA GLY A 130 0.76 6.92 -13.38
C GLY A 130 0.30 7.01 -11.92
N LEU A 131 1.19 6.86 -10.93
CA LEU A 131 0.84 7.10 -9.51
C LEU A 131 0.85 8.61 -9.20
N ILE A 132 -0.17 9.33 -9.67
CA ILE A 132 -0.25 10.80 -9.59
C ILE A 132 -0.27 11.37 -8.15
N HIS A 133 -0.62 10.53 -7.17
CA HIS A 133 -0.70 10.93 -5.77
C HIS A 133 0.54 10.57 -4.96
N LEU A 134 1.52 9.88 -5.55
CA LEU A 134 2.74 9.47 -4.87
C LEU A 134 3.57 10.69 -4.49
N LYS A 135 3.79 10.87 -3.19
CA LYS A 135 4.53 12.00 -2.59
C LYS A 135 5.81 11.54 -1.90
N TYR A 136 5.83 10.28 -1.45
CA TYR A 136 6.90 9.75 -0.63
C TYR A 136 7.35 8.38 -1.15
N LEU A 137 8.63 8.31 -1.55
CA LEU A 137 9.35 7.05 -1.68
C LEU A 137 10.46 7.03 -0.62
N SER A 138 10.58 5.95 0.16
CA SER A 138 11.65 5.76 1.13
C SER A 138 12.28 4.40 0.91
N ILE A 139 13.61 4.35 0.90
CA ILE A 139 14.40 3.13 0.64
C ILE A 139 15.40 2.97 1.79
N GLY A 140 15.36 1.84 2.49
CA GLY A 140 16.16 1.59 3.69
C GLY A 140 15.83 2.54 4.85
N ASP A 141 16.87 2.94 5.58
CA ASP A 141 16.80 4.01 6.60
C ASP A 141 16.83 5.41 5.99
N TYR A 142 16.99 5.51 4.66
CA TYR A 142 17.01 6.77 3.95
C TYR A 142 15.58 7.32 3.79
N LYS A 143 15.32 8.45 4.44
CA LYS A 143 14.09 9.23 4.30
C LYS A 143 14.23 10.22 3.14
N ARG A 144 13.68 9.87 1.96
CA ARG A 144 13.00 10.73 0.95
C ARG A 144 13.28 10.24 -0.47
N LEU A 145 12.29 10.41 -1.36
CA LEU A 145 12.37 11.15 -2.62
C LEU A 145 10.96 11.45 -3.22
N MET A 146 10.70 12.76 -3.27
CA MET A 146 9.98 13.62 -4.23
C MET A 146 8.55 13.34 -4.75
N PRO A 147 7.87 14.42 -5.21
CA PRO A 147 7.10 14.42 -6.45
C PRO A 147 7.86 15.16 -7.57
N LEU A 148 8.67 14.46 -8.37
CA LEU A 148 8.75 14.52 -9.86
C LEU A 148 10.05 13.89 -10.41
N THR A 149 9.89 13.19 -11.55
CA THR A 149 10.90 12.52 -12.41
C THR A 149 12.00 11.80 -11.65
N ILE A 150 11.76 10.52 -11.43
CA ILE A 150 12.64 9.65 -10.68
C ILE A 150 13.94 9.44 -11.46
N ASN A 151 15.00 10.15 -11.07
CA ASN A 151 16.36 9.82 -11.46
C ASN A 151 16.87 8.73 -10.51
N THR A 152 17.13 7.53 -11.03
CA THR A 152 17.60 6.37 -10.25
C THR A 152 18.99 6.57 -9.65
N ASP A 153 19.77 7.52 -10.16
CA ASP A 153 21.11 7.79 -9.64
C ASP A 153 21.08 8.74 -8.44
N ASP A 154 20.14 9.70 -8.41
CA ASP A 154 19.93 10.62 -7.28
C ASP A 154 19.29 9.92 -6.06
N LEU A 155 18.75 8.71 -6.24
CA LEU A 155 18.10 7.92 -5.19
C LEU A 155 19.04 7.36 -4.12
N PHE A 156 20.34 7.30 -4.41
CA PHE A 156 21.35 6.66 -3.57
C PHE A 156 22.49 7.60 -3.19
N ASP A 157 22.38 8.88 -3.54
CA ASP A 157 23.43 9.87 -3.30
C ASP A 157 23.10 10.68 -2.03
N GLU A 158 23.92 10.51 -1.00
CA GLU A 158 23.80 11.17 0.30
C GLU A 158 24.00 12.70 0.21
N THR A 159 24.42 13.23 -0.95
CA THR A 159 24.86 14.63 -1.11
C THR A 159 23.99 15.51 -2.03
N VAL A 160 22.85 15.02 -2.53
CA VAL A 160 22.02 15.78 -3.47
C VAL A 160 21.35 16.97 -2.77
N SER A 161 21.94 18.16 -2.95
CA SER A 161 21.32 19.44 -2.65
C SER A 161 20.10 19.65 -3.55
N LEU A 162 18.96 19.95 -2.93
CA LEU A 162 17.66 20.17 -3.58
C LEU A 162 17.77 21.08 -4.83
N PRO A 163 17.06 20.76 -5.93
CA PRO A 163 16.91 21.68 -7.05
C PRO A 163 16.35 23.04 -6.58
N ILE A 164 16.93 24.11 -7.10
CA ILE A 164 16.64 25.51 -6.73
C ILE A 164 15.14 25.88 -6.87
N SER A 165 14.38 25.13 -7.68
CA SER A 165 12.94 25.27 -7.86
C SER A 165 12.10 25.00 -6.60
N LEU A 166 12.69 24.45 -5.52
CA LEU A 166 12.02 24.19 -4.25
C LEU A 166 12.20 25.31 -3.19
N ARG A 167 12.80 26.46 -3.54
CA ARG A 167 12.90 27.62 -2.63
C ARG A 167 11.70 28.56 -2.64
N CYS A 168 10.71 28.37 -3.52
CA CYS A 168 9.61 29.33 -3.69
C CYS A 168 8.28 28.97 -2.96
N LEU A 169 8.34 28.13 -1.92
CA LEU A 169 7.21 27.94 -0.98
C LEU A 169 7.70 28.09 0.48
N ALA A 170 8.32 29.24 0.74
CA ALA A 170 8.28 30.00 1.98
C ALA A 170 8.76 31.44 1.67
#